data_AF-A0A382RLF8-F1
#
_entry.id   AF-A0A382RLF8-F1
#
_cell.length_a   1.000
_cell.length_b   1.000
_cell.length_c   1.000
_cell.angle_alpha   90.00
_cell.angle_beta   90.00
_cell.angle_gamma   90.00
#
_symmetry.space_group_name_H-M   'P 1'
#
loop_
_entity.id
_entity.type
_entity.pdbx_description
1 polymer ?
#
loop_
_entity_poly.entity_id
_entity_poly.type
_entity_poly.pdbx_seq_one_letter_code
_entity_poly.pdbx_strand_id
1 'polypeptide(L)'
;MKNTVRLIVFISLIPFFDLILKALGVYGGLGANPIETIIHTTGDWGLRILIVTLLLTPLGYYSDIAFFRQFPKPIGLVAFFYSLMHFLSYAIIDQSGDIKIIIVDIIETPYLIVGWGGFLCLLF
;
A
#
# COMPACT_ATOMS: atom_id res chain seq x y z
N MET A 1 -1.46 9.72 -23.73
CA MET A 1 -2.06 9.73 -22.38
C MET A 1 -2.08 8.36 -21.70
N LYS A 2 -2.43 7.25 -22.38
CA LYS A 2 -2.23 5.87 -21.83
C LYS A 2 -0.80 5.62 -21.35
N ASN A 3 0.20 6.15 -22.07
CA ASN A 3 1.60 6.06 -21.70
C ASN A 3 1.92 6.79 -20.38
N THR A 4 1.25 7.91 -20.11
CA THR A 4 1.43 8.70 -18.88
C THR A 4 0.90 7.96 -17.66
N VAL A 5 -0.28 7.35 -17.75
CA VAL A 5 -0.83 6.51 -16.67
C VAL A 5 0.09 5.32 -16.38
N ARG A 6 0.56 4.62 -17.42
CA ARG A 6 1.52 3.52 -17.27
C ARG A 6 2.80 3.97 -16.57
N LEU A 7 3.35 5.11 -16.99
CA LEU A 7 4.56 5.67 -16.39
C LEU A 7 4.37 5.95 -14.89
N ILE A 8 3.26 6.58 -14.49
CA ILE A 8 2.96 6.84 -13.07
C ILE A 8 2.86 5.55 -12.28
N VAL A 9 2.16 4.54 -12.81
CA VAL A 9 2.06 3.22 -12.17
C VAL A 9 3.45 2.59 -11.99
N PHE A 10 4.29 2.58 -13.04
CA PHE A 10 5.66 2.07 -12.93
C PHE A 10 6.50 2.82 -11.89
N ILE A 11 6.43 4.15 -11.87
CA ILE A 11 7.15 4.96 -10.89
C ILE A 11 6.69 4.62 -9.46
N SER A 12 5.38 4.46 -9.25
CA SER A 12 4.83 4.14 -7.93
C SER A 12 5.22 2.75 -7.42
N LEU A 13 5.71 1.85 -8.28
CA LEU A 13 6.24 0.53 -7.89
C LEU A 13 7.73 0.54 -7.53
N ILE A 14 8.46 1.63 -7.81
CA ILE A 14 9.89 1.74 -7.49
C ILE A 14 10.20 1.40 -6.02
N PRO A 15 9.45 1.94 -5.02
CA PRO A 15 9.72 1.63 -3.61
C PRO A 15 9.57 0.15 -3.26
N PHE A 16 8.62 -0.54 -3.90
CA PHE A 16 8.44 -1.97 -3.73
C PHE A 16 9.64 -2.76 -4.30
N PHE A 17 10.14 -2.38 -5.47
CA PHE A 17 11.34 -3.00 -6.03
C PHE A 17 12.60 -2.72 -5.19
N ASP A 18 12.76 -1.49 -4.68
CA ASP A 18 13.84 -1.14 -3.74
C ASP A 18 13.78 -2.02 -2.48
N LEU A 19 12.58 -2.23 -1.92
CA LEU A 19 12.38 -3.12 -0.77
C LEU A 19 12.79 -4.56 -1.07
N ILE A 20 12.43 -5.09 -2.26
CA ILE A 20 12.84 -6.44 -2.70
C ILE A 20 14.36 -6.53 -2.84
N LEU A 21 15.01 -5.55 -3.46
CA LEU A 21 16.46 -5.57 -3.67
C LEU A 21 17.22 -5.55 -2.34
N LYS A 22 16.73 -4.77 -1.37
CA LYS A 22 17.26 -4.78 0.02
C LYS A 22 17.00 -6.11 0.72
N ALA A 23 15.81 -6.69 0.57
CA ALA A 23 15.48 -8.00 1.14
C ALA A 23 16.34 -9.14 0.58
N LEU A 24 16.68 -9.09 -0.71
CA LEU A 24 17.56 -10.03 -1.38
C LEU A 24 19.07 -9.77 -1.12
N GLY A 25 19.40 -8.73 -0.36
CA GLY A 25 20.78 -8.38 -0.02
C GLY A 25 21.60 -7.84 -1.19
N VAL A 26 20.95 -7.32 -2.25
CA VAL A 26 21.65 -6.75 -3.42
C VAL A 26 22.43 -5.49 -3.01
N TYR A 27 21.81 -4.62 -2.21
CA TYR A 27 22.44 -3.45 -1.60
C TYR A 27 21.61 -3.00 -0.41
N GLY A 28 22.27 -2.37 0.57
CA GLY A 28 21.61 -1.96 1.81
C GLY A 28 21.04 -3.15 2.58
N GLY A 29 20.75 -2.94 3.87
CA GLY A 29 19.99 -3.89 4.67
C GLY A 29 18.60 -3.34 4.96
N LEU A 30 17.72 -4.19 5.47
CA LEU A 30 16.44 -3.79 6.04
C LEU A 30 16.55 -3.35 7.51
N GLY A 31 17.75 -2.98 7.96
CA GLY A 31 18.01 -2.57 9.34
C GLY A 31 18.00 -3.73 10.35
N ALA A 32 17.79 -3.39 11.63
CA ALA A 32 17.85 -4.33 12.74
C ALA A 32 16.62 -5.27 12.80
N ASN A 33 15.45 -4.77 12.41
CA ASN A 33 14.22 -5.54 12.31
C ASN A 33 13.69 -5.51 10.87
N PRO A 34 14.04 -6.53 10.05
CA PRO A 34 13.64 -6.58 8.65
C PRO A 34 12.12 -6.65 8.44
N ILE A 35 11.43 -7.39 9.31
CA ILE A 35 9.99 -7.64 9.19
C ILE A 35 9.22 -6.34 9.43
N GLU A 36 9.54 -5.65 10.53
CA GLU A 36 8.98 -4.34 10.86
C GLU A 36 9.24 -3.33 9.73
N THR A 37 10.47 -3.29 9.20
CA THR A 37 10.81 -2.39 8.09
C THR A 37 9.96 -2.65 6.84
N ILE A 38 9.71 -3.92 6.49
CA ILE A 38 8.85 -4.29 5.37
C ILE A 38 7.40 -3.83 5.62
N ILE A 39 6.86 -4.12 6.81
CA ILE A 39 5.48 -3.77 7.19
C ILE A 39 5.29 -2.25 7.16
N HIS A 40 6.19 -1.49 7.79
CA HIS A 40 6.11 -0.03 7.81
C HIS A 40 6.29 0.58 6.42
N THR A 41 7.26 0.10 5.63
CA THR A 41 7.48 0.65 4.28
C THR A 41 6.27 0.43 3.38
N THR A 42 5.70 -0.78 3.38
CA THR A 42 4.51 -1.10 2.58
C THR A 42 3.28 -0.34 3.05
N GLY A 43 3.10 -0.19 4.38
CA GLY A 43 2.00 0.59 4.97
C GLY A 43 2.08 2.08 4.63
N ASP A 44 3.26 2.70 4.80
CA ASP A 44 3.50 4.11 4.51
C ASP A 44 3.23 4.44 3.04
N TRP A 45 3.73 3.62 2.11
CA TRP A 45 3.49 3.82 0.69
C TRP A 45 2.02 3.58 0.31
N GLY A 46 1.38 2.57 0.90
CA GLY A 46 -0.07 2.34 0.74
C GLY A 46 -0.89 3.56 1.12
N LEU A 47 -0.64 4.14 2.31
CA LEU A 47 -1.35 5.34 2.79
C LEU A 47 -1.06 6.57 1.92
N ARG A 48 0.20 6.82 1.55
CA ARG A 48 0.57 7.95 0.68
C ARG A 48 -0.18 7.89 -0.66
N ILE A 49 -0.20 6.72 -1.29
CA ILE A 49 -0.85 6.53 -2.59
C ILE A 49 -2.38 6.59 -2.45
N LEU A 50 -2.94 6.08 -1.36
CA LEU A 50 -4.37 6.20 -1.07
C LEU A 50 -4.79 7.67 -0.91
N ILE A 51 -4.04 8.47 -0.15
CA ILE A 51 -4.32 9.91 0.02
C ILE A 51 -4.26 10.62 -1.33
N VAL A 52 -3.23 10.36 -2.14
CA VAL A 52 -3.14 10.91 -3.50
C VAL A 52 -4.35 10.51 -4.35
N THR A 53 -4.78 9.25 -4.28
CA THR A 53 -5.95 8.75 -5.00
C THR A 53 -7.22 9.51 -4.61
N LEU A 54 -7.45 9.69 -3.31
CA LEU A 54 -8.62 10.38 -2.78
C LEU A 54 -8.63 11.87 -3.11
N LEU A 55 -7.45 12.51 -3.22
CA LEU A 55 -7.33 13.91 -3.64
C LEU A 55 -7.60 14.13 -5.13
N LEU A 56 -7.37 13.14 -5.99
CA LEU A 56 -7.58 13.28 -7.43
C LEU A 56 -9.07 13.41 -7.80
N THR A 57 -9.96 12.80 -7.04
CA THR A 57 -11.42 12.89 -7.26
C THR A 57 -11.97 14.32 -7.08
N PRO A 58 -11.77 15.01 -5.93
CA PRO A 58 -12.21 16.39 -5.79
C PRO A 58 -11.47 17.33 -6.74
N LEU A 59 -10.17 17.11 -7.01
CA LEU A 59 -9.45 17.92 -8.01
C LEU A 59 -10.08 17.80 -9.40
N GLY A 60 -10.43 16.59 -9.84
CA GLY A 60 -11.08 16.37 -11.14
C GLY A 60 -12.51 16.94 -11.22
N TYR A 61 -13.18 17.10 -10.08
CA TYR A 61 -14.52 17.70 -9.96
C TYR A 61 -14.46 19.24 -9.95
N TYR A 62 -13.58 19.84 -9.14
CA TYR A 62 -13.54 21.31 -8.97
C TYR A 62 -12.68 22.04 -10.00
N SER A 63 -11.70 21.41 -10.62
CA SER A 63 -10.79 22.08 -11.56
C SER A 63 -11.21 22.02 -13.02
N ASP A 64 -12.29 21.29 -13.35
CA ASP A 64 -12.74 20.94 -14.72
C ASP A 64 -11.70 20.26 -15.63
N ILE A 65 -10.45 20.08 -15.18
CA ILE A 65 -9.36 19.48 -15.93
C ILE A 65 -9.59 17.98 -16.12
N ALA A 66 -9.88 17.58 -17.37
CA ALA A 66 -10.11 16.18 -17.75
C ALA A 66 -8.92 15.25 -17.45
N PHE A 67 -7.72 15.80 -17.34
CA PHE A 67 -6.50 15.06 -16.99
C PHE A 67 -6.64 14.35 -15.63
N PHE A 68 -7.17 15.01 -14.59
CA PHE A 68 -7.24 14.41 -13.25
C PHE A 68 -8.26 13.27 -13.14
N ARG A 69 -9.33 13.29 -13.94
CA ARG A 69 -10.41 12.29 -13.89
C ARG A 69 -9.99 10.88 -14.33
N GLN A 70 -8.86 10.72 -15.01
CA GLN A 70 -8.40 9.42 -15.51
C GLN A 70 -7.45 8.66 -14.56
N PHE A 71 -6.93 9.32 -13.52
CA PHE A 71 -5.92 8.77 -12.61
C PHE A 71 -6.43 8.05 -11.35
N PRO A 72 -7.60 8.36 -10.77
CA PRO A 72 -8.04 7.75 -9.51
C PRO A 72 -8.07 6.22 -9.57
N LYS A 73 -8.63 5.64 -10.62
CA LYS A 73 -8.73 4.17 -10.75
C LYS A 73 -7.38 3.46 -10.81
N PRO A 74 -6.45 3.79 -11.74
CA PRO A 74 -5.16 3.11 -11.80
C PRO A 74 -4.29 3.35 -10.57
N ILE A 75 -4.32 4.54 -9.96
CA ILE A 75 -3.53 4.83 -8.76
C ILE A 75 -4.15 4.15 -7.53
N GLY A 76 -5.48 4.05 -7.45
CA GLY A 76 -6.17 3.28 -6.42
C GLY A 76 -5.83 1.80 -6.44
N LEU A 77 -5.62 1.20 -7.62
CA LEU A 77 -5.11 -0.18 -7.72
C LEU A 77 -3.70 -0.33 -7.15
N VAL A 78 -2.86 0.70 -7.26
CA VAL A 78 -1.52 0.68 -6.64
C VAL A 78 -1.65 0.83 -5.12
N ALA A 79 -2.54 1.69 -4.62
CA ALA A 79 -2.82 1.78 -3.18
C ALA A 79 -3.26 0.41 -2.63
N PHE A 80 -4.21 -0.24 -3.30
CA PHE A 80 -4.65 -1.60 -2.96
C PHE A 80 -3.49 -2.60 -2.96
N PHE A 81 -2.63 -2.57 -3.98
CA PHE A 81 -1.45 -3.44 -4.05
C PHE A 81 -0.54 -3.28 -2.81
N TYR A 82 -0.20 -2.05 -2.42
CA TYR A 82 0.62 -1.81 -1.23
C TYR A 82 -0.09 -2.21 0.06
N SER A 83 -1.39 -1.92 0.19
CA SER A 83 -2.18 -2.36 1.36
C SER A 83 -2.27 -3.88 1.46
N LEU A 84 -2.39 -4.59 0.33
CA LEU A 84 -2.35 -6.04 0.29
C LEU A 84 -0.96 -6.56 0.70
N MET A 85 0.12 -5.98 0.18
CA MET A 85 1.48 -6.36 0.59
C MET A 85 1.75 -6.09 2.08
N HIS A 86 1.24 -4.98 2.61
CA HIS A 86 1.31 -4.66 4.04
C HIS A 86 0.57 -5.72 4.87
N PHE A 87 -0.67 -6.04 4.50
CA PHE A 87 -1.44 -7.08 5.16
C PHE A 87 -0.78 -8.46 5.08
N LEU A 88 -0.29 -8.87 3.91
CA LEU A 88 0.38 -10.16 3.73
C LEU A 88 1.70 -10.24 4.49
N SER A 89 2.45 -9.13 4.57
CA SER A 89 3.69 -9.09 5.35
C SER A 89 3.39 -9.29 6.84
N TYR A 90 2.37 -8.63 7.36
CA TYR A 90 1.89 -8.88 8.72
C TYR A 90 1.37 -10.33 8.89
N ALA A 91 0.41 -10.76 8.07
CA ALA A 91 -0.26 -12.04 8.26
C ALA A 91 0.65 -13.26 8.06
N ILE A 92 1.53 -13.23 7.05
CA ILE A 92 2.35 -14.38 6.67
C ILE A 92 3.75 -14.30 7.30
N ILE A 93 4.40 -13.13 7.28
CA ILE A 93 5.80 -13.03 7.71
C ILE A 93 5.88 -12.83 9.22
N ASP A 94 5.12 -11.88 9.76
CA ASP A 94 5.14 -11.55 11.19
C ASP A 94 4.35 -12.58 12.03
N GLN A 95 3.12 -12.86 11.63
CA GLN A 95 2.22 -13.79 12.35
C GLN A 95 2.32 -15.24 11.87
N SER A 96 3.24 -15.55 10.94
CA SER A 96 3.49 -16.91 10.44
C SER A 96 2.26 -17.63 9.86
N GLY A 97 1.20 -16.90 9.48
CA GLY A 97 -0.05 -17.44 9.00
C GLY A 97 -0.96 -18.03 10.09
N ASP A 98 -0.68 -17.80 11.38
CA ASP A 98 -1.54 -18.27 12.47
C ASP A 98 -2.80 -17.40 12.58
N ILE A 99 -3.89 -17.90 11.98
CA ILE A 99 -5.18 -17.22 11.94
C ILE A 99 -5.70 -16.92 13.35
N LYS A 100 -5.42 -17.76 14.36
CA LYS A 100 -5.89 -17.50 15.73
C LYS A 100 -5.19 -16.29 16.32
N ILE A 101 -3.88 -16.21 16.17
CA ILE A 101 -3.09 -15.08 16.68
C ILE A 101 -3.52 -13.80 15.94
N ILE A 102 -3.66 -13.86 14.62
CA ILE A 102 -4.11 -12.73 13.81
C ILE A 102 -5.46 -12.19 14.29
N ILE A 103 -6.44 -13.06 14.55
CA ILE A 103 -7.76 -12.64 15.03
C ILE A 103 -7.66 -11.99 16.40
N VAL A 104 -6.92 -12.58 17.33
CA VAL A 104 -6.73 -12.03 18.68
C VAL A 104 -6.07 -10.66 18.60
N ASP A 105 -4.98 -10.52 17.83
CA ASP A 105 -4.26 -9.25 17.69
C ASP A 105 -5.14 -8.15 17.08
N ILE A 106 -5.91 -8.46 16.02
CA ILE A 106 -6.84 -7.48 15.43
C ILE A 106 -7.87 -6.98 16.45
N ILE A 107 -8.40 -7.87 17.30
CA ILE A 107 -9.43 -7.52 18.29
C ILE A 107 -8.82 -6.73 19.45
N GLU A 108 -7.63 -7.12 19.92
CA GLU A 108 -6.96 -6.52 21.07
C GLU A 108 -6.29 -5.18 20.72
N THR A 109 -6.07 -4.90 19.43
CA THR A 109 -5.36 -3.72 18.94
C THR A 109 -6.29 -2.82 18.12
N PRO A 110 -6.91 -1.77 18.72
CA PRO A 110 -7.97 -0.99 18.08
C PRO A 110 -7.60 -0.32 16.74
N TYR A 111 -6.34 0.08 16.56
CA TYR A 111 -5.91 0.70 15.30
C TYR A 111 -5.81 -0.33 14.14
N LEU A 112 -5.59 -1.61 14.43
CA LEU A 112 -5.62 -2.68 13.41
C LEU A 112 -7.03 -2.87 12.85
N ILE A 113 -8.06 -2.68 13.67
CA ILE A 113 -9.47 -2.73 13.23
C ILE A 113 -9.73 -1.67 12.15
N VAL A 114 -9.23 -0.45 12.36
CA VAL A 114 -9.38 0.65 11.39
C VAL A 114 -8.63 0.33 10.09
N GLY A 115 -7.40 -0.17 10.20
CA GLY A 115 -6.61 -0.59 9.04
C GLY A 115 -7.28 -1.69 8.23
N TRP A 116 -7.80 -2.72 8.90
CA TRP A 116 -8.56 -3.80 8.29
C TRP A 116 -9.85 -3.32 7.62
N GLY A 117 -10.61 -2.47 8.30
CA GLY A 117 -11.82 -1.87 7.73
C GLY A 117 -11.50 -1.08 6.45
N GLY A 118 -10.45 -0.26 6.49
CA GLY A 118 -9.97 0.49 5.32
C GLY A 118 -9.54 -0.43 4.17
N PHE A 119 -8.81 -1.50 4.46
CA PHE A 119 -8.41 -2.49 3.46
C PHE A 119 -9.62 -3.17 2.81
N LEU A 120 -10.63 -3.57 3.59
CA LEU A 120 -11.86 -4.16 3.06
C LEU A 120 -12.63 -3.17 2.18
N CYS A 121 -12.65 -1.87 2.52
CA CYS A 121 -13.26 -0.86 1.66
C CYS A 121 -12.58 -0.72 0.29
N LEU A 122 -11.31 -1.10 0.15
CA LEU A 122 -10.61 -1.09 -1.15
C LEU A 122 -10.95 -2.30 -2.03
N LEU A 123 -11.59 -3.34 -1.48
CA LEU A 123 -12.01 -4.54 -2.22
C LEU A 123 -13.32 -4.37 -3.00
N PHE A 124 -14.15 -3.41 -2.59
CA PHE A 124 -15.49 -3.16 -3.14
C PHE A 124 -15.53 -1.89 -3.98
#